data_AF-A0A0M4SP48-F1
#
_entry.id   AF-A0A0M4SP48-F1
#
_cell.length_a   1.000
_cell.length_b   1.000
_cell.length_c   1.000
_cell.angle_alpha   90.00
_cell.angle_beta   90.00
_cell.angle_gamma   90.00
#
_symmetry.space_group_name_H-M   'P 1'
#
loop_
_entity.id
_entity.type
_entity.pdbx_description
1 polymer ?
#
loop_
_entity_poly.entity_id
_entity_poly.type
_entity_poly.pdbx_seq_one_letter_code
_entity_poly.pdbx_strand_id
1 'polypeptide(L)'
;MRYLQIIVLCEGESDAIYLDRIFKMLKEKNIDINLKFTPISIKGKTNFENKKYIDKVKNVKLKFQGESQVLYVVDTDDMNTSKEDLEILKRIDKYVNDQNWHFVFFNRDIEEVLNKKADRKNKTNEARSYSEKKFNEIDKNNLKVKNYFTRGTSNLFSVISKELGIKI
;
A
#
# COMPACT_ATOMS: atom_id res chain seq x y z
N MET A 1 -24.52 6.55 -0.94
CA MET A 1 -23.39 6.00 -0.17
C MET A 1 -22.60 5.08 -1.08
N ARG A 2 -21.34 5.40 -1.37
CA ARG A 2 -20.49 4.60 -2.28
C ARG A 2 -19.94 3.39 -1.51
N TYR A 3 -20.05 2.19 -2.07
CA TYR A 3 -19.45 0.98 -1.49
C TYR A 3 -18.15 0.68 -2.20
N LEU A 4 -17.04 0.85 -1.48
CA LEU A 4 -15.70 0.72 -2.04
C LEU A 4 -14.91 -0.32 -1.25
N GLN A 5 -14.34 -1.28 -1.94
CA GLN A 5 -13.36 -2.21 -1.40
C GLN A 5 -11.97 -1.86 -1.93
N ILE A 6 -11.01 -1.73 -1.04
CA ILE A 6 -9.60 -1.63 -1.39
C ILE A 6 -8.95 -2.96 -1.02
N ILE A 7 -8.57 -3.71 -2.05
CA ILE A 7 -7.80 -4.94 -1.92
C ILE A 7 -6.33 -4.54 -2.01
N VAL A 8 -5.52 -4.91 -1.02
CA VAL A 8 -4.10 -4.58 -1.05
C VAL A 8 -3.27 -5.84 -1.07
N LEU A 9 -2.41 -5.98 -2.09
CA LEU A 9 -1.34 -6.97 -2.10
C LEU A 9 -0.11 -6.32 -1.49
N CYS A 10 0.41 -6.89 -0.41
CA CYS A 10 1.60 -6.41 0.29
C CYS A 10 2.50 -7.58 0.69
N GLU A 11 3.74 -7.30 1.06
CA GLU A 11 4.74 -8.34 1.28
C GLU A 11 4.49 -9.07 2.61
N GLY A 12 4.28 -8.32 3.69
CA GLY A 12 4.22 -8.82 5.05
C GLY A 12 2.94 -8.50 5.82
N GLU A 13 2.84 -9.07 7.03
CA GLU A 13 1.79 -8.78 8.00
C GLU A 13 1.91 -7.36 8.57
N SER A 14 3.14 -6.89 8.82
CA SER A 14 3.41 -5.51 9.29
C SER A 14 2.77 -4.47 8.38
N ASP A 15 2.97 -4.61 7.07
CA ASP A 15 2.51 -3.66 6.07
C ASP A 15 0.98 -3.62 6.05
N ALA A 16 0.35 -4.81 6.11
CA ALA A 16 -1.10 -4.94 6.19
C ALA A 16 -1.65 -4.22 7.43
N ILE A 17 -0.98 -4.30 8.58
CA ILE A 17 -1.39 -3.62 9.82
C ILE A 17 -1.26 -2.10 9.69
N TYR A 18 -0.15 -1.59 9.17
CA TYR A 18 0.02 -0.15 8.94
C TYR A 18 -1.04 0.40 7.99
N LEU A 19 -1.27 -0.29 6.87
CA LEU A 19 -2.25 0.12 5.87
C LEU A 19 -3.68 0.05 6.41
N ASP A 20 -4.03 -1.00 7.16
CA ASP A 20 -5.35 -1.10 7.82
C ASP A 20 -5.62 0.12 8.72
N ARG A 21 -4.61 0.52 9.52
CA ARG A 21 -4.71 1.72 10.38
C ARG A 21 -4.92 2.99 9.56
N ILE A 22 -4.15 3.17 8.47
CA ILE A 22 -4.30 4.34 7.59
C ILE A 22 -5.69 4.38 6.96
N PHE A 23 -6.17 3.25 6.42
CA PHE A 23 -7.49 3.20 5.77
C PHE A 23 -8.65 3.37 6.76
N LYS A 24 -8.50 2.95 8.02
CA LYS A 24 -9.47 3.26 9.08
C LYS A 24 -9.58 4.77 9.33
N MET A 25 -8.46 5.47 9.47
CA MET A 25 -8.45 6.93 9.63
C MET A 25 -9.04 7.64 8.41
N LEU A 26 -8.74 7.15 7.21
CA LEU A 26 -9.33 7.70 5.97
C LEU A 26 -10.84 7.45 5.90
N LYS A 27 -11.32 6.28 6.35
CA LYS A 27 -12.76 5.98 6.41
C LYS A 27 -13.51 6.98 7.30
N GLU A 28 -12.95 7.34 8.45
CA GLU A 28 -13.55 8.31 9.37
C GLU A 28 -13.70 9.71 8.73
N LYS A 29 -12.76 10.09 7.85
CA LYS A 29 -12.83 11.35 7.08
C LYS A 29 -13.79 11.31 5.88
N ASN A 30 -14.20 10.12 5.43
CA ASN A 30 -14.98 9.90 4.21
C ASN A 30 -16.27 9.15 4.53
N ILE A 31 -17.12 9.75 5.37
CA ILE A 31 -18.36 9.15 5.89
C ILE A 31 -19.38 8.76 4.80
N ASP A 32 -19.27 9.32 3.60
CA ASP A 32 -20.08 9.02 2.43
C ASP A 32 -19.64 7.74 1.69
N ILE A 33 -18.49 7.18 2.07
CA ILE A 33 -17.89 5.96 1.52
C ILE A 33 -17.95 4.85 2.57
N ASN A 34 -18.66 3.77 2.26
CA ASN A 34 -18.54 2.54 3.01
C ASN A 34 -17.29 1.78 2.56
N LEU A 35 -16.15 2.14 3.15
CA LEU A 35 -14.86 1.56 2.83
C LEU A 35 -14.65 0.20 3.51
N LYS A 36 -14.28 -0.81 2.71
CA LYS A 36 -13.79 -2.12 3.14
C LYS A 36 -12.32 -2.29 2.76
N PHE A 37 -11.45 -2.50 3.75
CA PHE A 37 -10.05 -2.86 3.52
C PHE A 37 -9.91 -4.40 3.44
N THR A 38 -9.10 -4.92 2.52
CA THR A 38 -8.87 -6.36 2.37
C THR A 38 -7.41 -6.64 1.99
N PRO A 39 -6.53 -6.89 2.98
CA PRO A 39 -5.13 -7.19 2.72
C PRO A 39 -4.94 -8.64 2.25
N ILE A 40 -3.96 -8.84 1.36
CA ILE A 40 -3.51 -10.14 0.84
C ILE A 40 -1.98 -10.13 0.92
N SER A 41 -1.40 -10.82 1.90
CA SER A 41 0.06 -10.98 1.96
C SER A 41 0.52 -11.98 0.89
N ILE A 42 1.44 -11.53 0.04
CA ILE A 42 1.93 -12.29 -1.12
C ILE A 42 3.30 -12.94 -0.91
N LYS A 43 3.85 -12.90 0.32
CA LYS A 43 5.14 -13.52 0.68
C LYS A 43 6.29 -13.10 -0.25
N GLY A 44 6.41 -11.79 -0.50
CA GLY A 44 7.47 -11.16 -1.29
C GLY A 44 6.99 -10.48 -2.57
N LYS A 45 7.60 -9.33 -2.90
CA LYS A 45 7.27 -8.49 -4.06
C LYS A 45 7.39 -9.13 -5.44
N THR A 46 8.12 -10.24 -5.59
CA THR A 46 8.28 -10.91 -6.89
C THR A 46 7.10 -11.83 -7.25
N ASN A 47 6.15 -12.03 -6.33
CA ASN A 47 4.97 -12.88 -6.56
C ASN A 47 3.80 -12.16 -7.27
N PHE A 48 4.04 -11.04 -7.95
CA PHE A 48 3.01 -10.26 -8.66
C PHE A 48 2.28 -11.04 -9.76
N GLU A 49 2.97 -11.95 -10.45
CA GLU A 49 2.40 -12.83 -11.49
C GLU A 49 1.84 -14.15 -10.94
N ASN A 50 1.94 -14.41 -9.64
CA ASN A 50 1.57 -15.71 -9.09
C ASN A 50 0.05 -15.91 -9.09
N LYS A 51 -0.40 -16.89 -9.90
CA LYS A 51 -1.81 -17.24 -10.12
C LYS A 51 -2.62 -17.39 -8.83
N LYS A 52 -2.02 -17.94 -7.77
CA LYS A 52 -2.69 -18.10 -6.47
C LYS A 52 -3.21 -16.76 -5.91
N TYR A 53 -2.41 -15.70 -6.00
CA TYR A 53 -2.78 -14.39 -5.47
C TYR A 53 -3.73 -13.65 -6.41
N ILE A 54 -3.53 -13.80 -7.72
CA ILE A 54 -4.46 -13.27 -8.73
C ILE A 54 -5.85 -13.87 -8.55
N ASP A 55 -5.96 -15.18 -8.38
CA ASP A 55 -7.24 -15.86 -8.17
C ASP A 55 -7.87 -15.45 -6.83
N LYS A 56 -7.06 -15.21 -5.78
CA LYS A 56 -7.57 -14.62 -4.53
C LYS A 56 -8.16 -13.23 -4.75
N VAL A 57 -7.49 -12.35 -5.49
CA VAL A 57 -8.03 -11.01 -5.82
C VAL A 57 -9.35 -11.14 -6.57
N LYS A 58 -9.41 -11.97 -7.61
CA LYS A 58 -10.64 -12.22 -8.39
C LYS A 58 -11.78 -12.71 -7.50
N ASN A 59 -11.52 -13.71 -6.66
CA ASN A 59 -12.51 -14.27 -5.74
C ASN A 59 -13.00 -13.25 -4.71
N VAL A 60 -12.12 -12.38 -4.21
CA VAL A 60 -12.49 -11.31 -3.28
C VAL A 60 -13.38 -10.27 -3.97
N LYS A 61 -13.02 -9.85 -5.20
CA LYS A 61 -13.83 -8.93 -6.02
C LYS A 61 -15.24 -9.48 -6.27
N LEU A 62 -15.35 -10.75 -6.70
CA LEU A 62 -16.64 -11.40 -7.00
C LEU A 62 -17.60 -11.45 -5.81
N LYS A 63 -17.07 -11.50 -4.58
CA LYS A 63 -17.88 -11.57 -3.34
C LYS A 63 -18.30 -10.20 -2.81
N PHE A 64 -17.83 -9.11 -3.41
CA PHE A 64 -18.13 -7.76 -2.95
C PHE A 64 -19.16 -7.09 -3.84
N GLN A 65 -20.26 -6.62 -3.25
CA GLN A 65 -21.27 -5.83 -3.95
C GLN A 65 -20.89 -4.35 -3.86
N GLY A 66 -20.17 -3.88 -4.87
CA GLY A 66 -19.67 -2.51 -4.96
C GLY A 66 -18.46 -2.41 -5.88
N GLU A 67 -17.74 -1.31 -5.77
CA GLU A 67 -16.51 -1.09 -6.52
C GLU A 67 -15.32 -1.73 -5.79
N SER A 68 -14.46 -2.44 -6.51
CA SER A 68 -13.24 -3.03 -5.94
C SER A 68 -12.00 -2.50 -6.66
N GLN A 69 -11.18 -1.76 -5.92
CA GLN A 69 -9.89 -1.25 -6.35
C GLN A 69 -8.77 -2.09 -5.78
N VAL A 70 -7.66 -2.24 -6.52
CA VAL A 70 -6.53 -3.07 -6.12
C VAL A 70 -5.27 -2.22 -6.04
N LEU A 71 -4.60 -2.26 -4.90
CA LEU A 71 -3.29 -1.65 -4.71
C LEU A 71 -2.25 -2.77 -4.64
N TYR A 72 -1.18 -2.64 -5.41
CA TYR A 72 0.00 -3.48 -5.29
C TYR A 72 1.09 -2.68 -4.60
N VAL A 73 1.39 -3.03 -3.35
CA VAL A 73 2.30 -2.29 -2.47
C VAL A 73 3.66 -2.98 -2.45
N VAL A 74 4.71 -2.20 -2.69
CA VAL A 74 6.10 -2.67 -2.73
C VAL A 74 7.00 -1.79 -1.87
N ASP A 75 7.84 -2.43 -1.07
CA ASP A 75 8.98 -1.78 -0.45
C ASP A 75 10.11 -1.71 -1.49
N THR A 76 10.64 -0.51 -1.71
CA THR A 76 11.73 -0.36 -2.69
C THR A 76 13.04 -0.91 -2.15
N ASP A 77 13.17 -1.14 -0.84
CA ASP A 77 14.43 -1.43 -0.18
C ASP A 77 15.50 -0.36 -0.51
N ASP A 78 16.77 -0.73 -0.37
CA ASP A 78 17.91 0.10 -0.74
C ASP A 78 18.18 0.05 -2.26
N MET A 79 17.39 0.81 -3.02
CA MET A 79 17.52 0.99 -4.48
C MET A 79 18.85 1.60 -4.96
N ASN A 80 19.82 1.81 -4.07
CA ASN A 80 21.11 2.42 -4.40
C ASN A 80 22.09 1.48 -5.11
N THR A 81 21.76 0.20 -5.37
CA THR A 81 22.84 -0.79 -5.59
C THR A 81 22.65 -1.83 -6.70
N SER A 82 21.49 -2.00 -7.35
CA SER A 82 21.40 -2.95 -8.47
C SER A 82 20.46 -2.54 -9.60
N LYS A 83 20.91 -2.75 -10.85
CA LYS A 83 20.10 -2.61 -12.07
C LYS A 83 18.91 -3.57 -12.07
N GLU A 84 19.08 -4.72 -11.42
CA GLU A 84 18.10 -5.80 -11.33
C GLU A 84 16.87 -5.40 -10.52
N ASP A 85 17.04 -4.74 -9.37
CA ASP A 85 15.91 -4.27 -8.55
C ASP A 85 15.04 -3.24 -9.30
N LEU A 86 15.68 -2.33 -10.04
CA LEU A 86 14.99 -1.37 -10.90
C LEU A 86 14.21 -2.07 -12.03
N GLU A 87 14.76 -3.15 -12.58
CA GLU A 87 14.13 -3.92 -13.64
C GLU A 87 12.92 -4.71 -13.11
N ILE A 88 13.03 -5.27 -11.91
CA ILE A 88 11.92 -5.91 -11.19
C ILE A 88 10.80 -4.89 -10.92
N LEU A 89 11.11 -3.70 -10.39
CA LEU A 89 10.09 -2.67 -10.14
C LEU A 89 9.37 -2.24 -11.42
N LYS A 90 10.11 -2.07 -12.53
CA LYS A 90 9.51 -1.75 -13.84
C LYS A 90 8.59 -2.87 -14.34
N ARG A 91 8.97 -4.13 -14.13
CA ARG A 91 8.12 -5.28 -14.48
C ARG A 91 6.85 -5.31 -13.63
N ILE A 92 6.97 -5.05 -12.33
CA ILE A 92 5.82 -4.97 -11.42
C ILE A 92 4.90 -3.83 -11.87
N ASP A 93 5.42 -2.62 -12.06
CA ASP A 93 4.63 -1.45 -12.48
C ASP A 93 3.88 -1.73 -13.79
N LYS A 94 4.59 -2.26 -14.81
CA LYS A 94 3.96 -2.66 -16.07
C LYS A 94 2.82 -3.67 -15.85
N TYR A 95 3.09 -4.74 -15.11
CA TYR A 95 2.10 -5.78 -14.86
C TYR A 95 0.88 -5.24 -14.11
N VAL A 96 1.09 -4.42 -13.07
CA VAL A 96 0.04 -3.80 -12.26
C VAL A 96 -0.85 -2.91 -13.13
N ASN A 97 -0.25 -2.12 -14.02
CA ASN A 97 -0.99 -1.29 -14.97
C ASN A 97 -1.78 -2.15 -15.98
N ASP A 98 -1.19 -3.22 -16.51
CA ASP A 98 -1.88 -4.14 -17.44
C ASP A 98 -3.12 -4.83 -16.79
N GLN A 99 -3.15 -4.93 -15.46
CA GLN A 99 -4.30 -5.46 -14.70
C GLN A 99 -5.34 -4.40 -14.31
N ASN A 100 -5.15 -3.13 -14.68
CA ASN A 100 -5.90 -1.97 -14.17
C ASN A 100 -5.88 -1.91 -12.63
N TRP A 101 -4.71 -2.18 -12.04
CA TRP A 101 -4.44 -2.02 -10.61
C TRP A 101 -3.56 -0.79 -10.40
N HIS A 102 -3.36 -0.39 -9.15
CA HIS A 102 -2.55 0.78 -8.81
C HIS A 102 -1.27 0.39 -8.11
N PHE A 103 -0.15 0.85 -8.64
CA PHE A 103 1.17 0.63 -8.04
C PHE A 103 1.41 1.62 -6.89
N VAL A 104 1.78 1.10 -5.72
CA VAL A 104 2.15 1.90 -4.55
C VAL A 104 3.53 1.48 -4.07
N PHE A 105 4.41 2.45 -3.82
CA PHE A 105 5.73 2.19 -3.25
C PHE A 105 5.87 2.81 -1.86
N PHE A 106 6.67 2.19 -1.00
CA PHE A 106 7.29 2.83 0.15
C PHE A 106 8.80 2.81 -0.04
N ASN A 107 9.43 3.98 -0.10
CA ASN A 107 10.86 4.06 -0.32
C ASN A 107 11.62 3.54 0.91
N ARG A 108 12.48 2.55 0.69
CA ARG A 108 13.02 1.61 1.67
C ARG A 108 11.97 0.67 2.23
N ASP A 109 11.21 1.11 3.21
CA ASP A 109 10.15 0.32 3.82
C ASP A 109 9.03 1.21 4.38
N ILE A 110 7.85 0.62 4.59
CA ILE A 110 6.69 1.32 5.15
C ILE A 110 6.97 1.91 6.54
N GLU A 111 7.80 1.24 7.34
CA GLU A 111 8.20 1.75 8.66
C GLU A 111 8.99 3.05 8.54
N GLU A 112 9.96 3.15 7.64
CA GLU A 112 10.78 4.36 7.50
C GLU A 112 9.96 5.55 6.99
N VAL A 113 8.97 5.29 6.11
CA VAL A 113 8.05 6.31 5.63
C VAL A 113 7.09 6.79 6.72
N LEU A 114 6.55 5.88 7.54
CA LEU A 114 5.47 6.19 8.49
C LEU A 114 5.91 6.40 9.93
N ASN A 115 7.03 5.82 10.33
CA ASN A 115 7.52 5.73 11.71
C ASN A 115 9.05 5.56 11.70
N LYS A 116 9.79 6.62 11.31
CA LYS A 116 11.28 6.67 11.20
C LYS A 116 12.09 6.09 12.38
N LYS A 117 11.46 5.83 13.53
CA LYS A 117 12.07 5.29 14.75
C LYS A 117 11.75 3.80 15.00
N ALA A 118 11.11 3.10 14.08
CA ALA A 118 10.73 1.70 14.28
C ALA A 118 11.93 0.76 14.40
N ASP A 119 11.89 -0.17 15.36
CA ASP A 119 12.87 -1.24 15.47
C ASP A 119 12.59 -2.34 14.42
N ARG A 120 13.57 -2.57 13.53
CA ARG A 120 13.53 -3.60 12.50
C ARG A 120 13.36 -5.02 13.06
N LYS A 121 13.78 -5.28 14.30
CA LYS A 121 13.62 -6.61 14.93
C LYS A 121 12.20 -6.87 15.40
N ASN A 122 11.35 -5.84 15.47
CA ASN A 122 10.02 -5.93 16.07
C ASN A 122 8.91 -5.28 15.22
N LYS A 123 9.01 -5.43 13.89
CA LYS A 123 8.13 -4.77 12.91
C LYS A 123 6.64 -4.93 13.21
N THR A 124 6.18 -6.14 13.53
CA THR A 124 4.74 -6.40 13.79
C THR A 124 4.24 -5.67 15.03
N ASN A 125 5.03 -5.61 16.11
CA ASN A 125 4.62 -4.88 17.32
C ASN A 125 4.69 -3.37 17.10
N GLU A 126 5.68 -2.87 16.36
CA GLU A 126 5.73 -1.46 15.94
C GLU A 126 4.47 -1.09 15.15
N ALA A 127 4.09 -1.89 14.15
CA ALA A 127 2.87 -1.70 13.37
C ALA A 127 1.60 -1.73 14.26
N ARG A 128 1.52 -2.67 15.21
CA ARG A 128 0.43 -2.74 16.18
C ARG A 128 0.41 -1.56 17.14
N SER A 129 1.54 -0.93 17.43
CA SER A 129 1.63 0.27 18.28
C SER A 129 1.36 1.57 17.52
N TYR A 130 1.31 1.53 16.19
CA TYR A 130 1.17 2.72 15.37
C TYR A 130 -0.16 3.42 15.62
N SER A 131 -0.11 4.70 15.96
CA SER A 131 -1.27 5.47 16.38
C SER A 131 -1.60 6.60 15.41
N GLU A 132 -2.83 7.11 15.49
CA GLU A 132 -3.24 8.29 14.73
C GLU A 132 -2.36 9.50 15.05
N LYS A 133 -1.94 9.65 16.32
CA LYS A 133 -0.98 10.69 16.71
C LYS A 133 0.32 10.59 15.91
N LYS A 134 0.94 9.40 15.87
CA LYS A 134 2.16 9.18 15.06
C LYS A 134 1.91 9.45 13.57
N PHE A 135 0.74 9.05 13.07
CA PHE A 135 0.35 9.34 11.70
C PHE A 135 0.24 10.84 11.43
N ASN A 136 -0.33 11.62 12.34
CA ASN A 136 -0.49 13.07 12.17
C ASN A 136 0.83 13.85 12.29
N GLU A 137 1.86 13.26 12.92
CA GLU A 137 3.21 13.84 13.01
C GLU A 137 4.01 13.73 11.69
N ILE A 138 3.60 12.86 10.76
CA ILE A 138 4.29 12.73 9.46
C ILE A 138 3.92 13.89 8.53
N ASP A 139 4.89 14.37 7.74
CA ASP A 139 4.59 15.29 6.63
C ASP A 139 3.85 14.53 5.52
N LYS A 140 2.55 14.85 5.33
CA LYS A 140 1.70 14.21 4.34
C LYS A 140 2.16 14.44 2.90
N ASN A 141 3.00 15.44 2.63
CA ASN A 141 3.58 15.63 1.31
C ASN A 141 4.56 14.51 0.95
N ASN A 142 5.19 13.87 1.95
CA ASN A 142 6.05 12.70 1.71
C ASN A 142 5.27 11.49 1.19
N LEU A 143 3.95 11.44 1.39
CA LEU A 143 3.09 10.38 0.85
C LEU A 143 2.53 10.70 -0.55
N LYS A 144 2.84 11.88 -1.10
CA LYS A 144 2.38 12.31 -2.44
C LYS A 144 3.48 12.21 -3.50
N VAL A 145 4.70 11.80 -3.13
CA VAL A 145 5.86 11.74 -4.03
C VAL A 145 5.65 10.64 -5.06
N LYS A 146 5.85 10.95 -6.35
CA LYS A 146 5.59 10.00 -7.45
C LYS A 146 6.81 9.21 -7.90
N ASN A 147 8.01 9.62 -7.50
CA ASN A 147 9.25 8.95 -7.85
C ASN A 147 9.77 8.14 -6.65
N TYR A 148 10.35 6.99 -6.92
CA TYR A 148 10.91 6.10 -5.92
C TYR A 148 12.37 6.41 -5.58
N PHE A 149 12.89 7.61 -5.89
CA PHE A 149 14.28 8.00 -5.59
C PHE A 149 14.42 8.80 -4.29
N THR A 150 13.31 9.31 -3.75
CA THR A 150 13.34 10.15 -2.56
C THR A 150 13.14 9.29 -1.31
N ARG A 151 14.16 9.26 -0.45
CA ARG A 151 14.17 8.42 0.75
C ARG A 151 13.07 8.77 1.74
N GLY A 152 12.40 7.76 2.31
CA GLY A 152 11.34 7.95 3.30
C GLY A 152 10.07 8.60 2.73
N THR A 153 9.80 8.37 1.45
CA THR A 153 8.60 8.87 0.75
C THR A 153 7.82 7.73 0.10
N SER A 154 6.58 8.03 -0.30
CA SER A 154 5.65 7.11 -0.94
C SER A 154 4.74 7.88 -1.90
N ASN A 155 4.11 7.18 -2.83
CA ASN A 155 3.02 7.70 -3.67
C ASN A 155 1.61 7.36 -3.13
N LEU A 156 1.49 6.74 -1.95
CA LEU A 156 0.22 6.23 -1.40
C LEU A 156 -0.91 7.26 -1.49
N PHE A 157 -0.68 8.50 -1.04
CA PHE A 157 -1.68 9.56 -1.05
C PHE A 157 -1.96 10.10 -2.45
N SER A 158 -0.96 10.12 -3.32
CA SER A 158 -1.17 10.45 -4.73
C SER A 158 -2.13 9.46 -5.39
N VAL A 159 -1.98 8.15 -5.13
CA VAL A 159 -2.87 7.10 -5.65
C VAL A 159 -4.25 7.18 -5.01
N ILE A 160 -4.33 7.24 -3.67
CA ILE A 160 -5.60 7.25 -2.93
C ILE A 160 -6.48 8.45 -3.32
N SER A 161 -5.90 9.65 -3.42
CA SER A 161 -6.69 10.84 -3.77
C SER A 161 -7.13 10.87 -5.22
N LYS A 162 -6.21 10.58 -6.15
CA LYS A 162 -6.47 10.74 -7.60
C LYS A 162 -7.27 9.60 -8.17
N GLU A 163 -6.88 8.37 -7.83
CA GLU A 163 -7.43 7.19 -8.46
C GLU A 163 -8.66 6.65 -7.72
N LEU A 164 -8.70 6.84 -6.40
CA LEU A 164 -9.79 6.29 -5.56
C LEU A 164 -10.80 7.36 -5.12
N GLY A 165 -10.49 8.65 -5.29
CA GLY A 165 -11.36 9.76 -4.89
C GLY A 165 -11.58 9.86 -3.38
N ILE A 166 -10.63 9.39 -2.58
CA ILE A 166 -10.69 9.44 -1.12
C ILE A 166 -10.03 10.73 -0.63
N LYS A 167 -10.72 11.46 0.27
CA LYS A 167 -10.19 12.67 0.90
C LYS A 167 -9.12 12.31 1.93
N ILE A 168 -8.04 13.08 1.96
CA ILE A 168 -6.86 12.89 2.82
C ILE A 168 -6.87 13.88 3.97
#